data_AF-A0A0L6UAC5-F1
#
_entry.id   AF-A0A0L6UAC5-F1
#
_cell.length_a   1.000
_cell.length_b   1.000
_cell.length_c   1.000
_cell.angle_alpha   90.00
_cell.angle_beta   90.00
_cell.angle_gamma   90.00
#
_symmetry.space_group_name_H-M   'P 1'
#
loop_
_entity.id
_entity.type
_entity.pdbx_description
1 polymer ?
#
loop_
_entity_poly.entity_id
_entity_poly.type
_entity_poly.pdbx_seq_one_letter_code
_entity_poly.pdbx_strand_id
1 'polypeptide(L)'
;RKQVTNFIRMHLSNSNLERFVPGITEYKPKVLWDKIFTYFAAKTFNEGEIEKSMNSFQAAFCRLVEVSSKFDKKSLEAVAVIFALKRLPMSFSVLRQLQFAGFKDENISFDDFLRDLEVEKKRTTTLLL
;
A
#
# COMPACT_ATOMS: atom_id res chain seq x y z
N ARG A 1 11.22 12.41 14.91
CA ARG A 1 12.37 12.68 14.01
C ARG A 1 13.48 11.61 14.07
N LYS A 2 14.13 11.34 15.22
CA LYS A 2 15.27 10.39 15.32
C LYS A 2 14.95 8.93 14.90
N GLN A 3 13.73 8.45 15.16
CA GLN A 3 13.30 7.08 14.78
C GLN A 3 13.05 6.92 13.27
N VAL A 4 12.48 7.93 12.61
CA VAL A 4 12.20 7.91 11.16
C VAL A 4 13.50 7.95 10.36
N THR A 5 14.46 8.79 10.75
CA THR A 5 15.80 8.81 10.12
C THR A 5 16.52 7.47 10.31
N ASN A 6 16.37 6.80 11.45
CA ASN A 6 16.91 5.46 11.66
C ASN A 6 16.17 4.37 10.86
N PHE A 7 14.85 4.48 10.70
CA PHE A 7 14.05 3.54 9.91
C PHE A 7 14.44 3.62 8.42
N ILE A 8 14.51 4.84 7.88
CA ILE A 8 15.00 5.13 6.51
C ILE A 8 16.43 4.64 6.36
N ARG A 9 17.33 4.95 7.29
CA ARG A 9 18.76 4.57 7.21
C ARG A 9 18.99 3.05 7.36
N MET A 10 18.18 2.34 8.15
CA MET A 10 18.23 0.86 8.23
C MET A 10 17.70 0.19 6.95
N HIS A 11 16.64 0.73 6.33
CA HIS A 11 15.99 0.11 5.16
C HIS A 11 16.50 0.65 3.82
N LEU A 12 17.31 1.72 3.83
CA LEU A 12 18.02 2.31 2.68
C LEU A 12 19.52 2.43 2.97
N SER A 13 20.14 1.41 3.60
CA SER A 13 21.60 1.26 3.50
C SER A 13 22.00 1.16 2.02
N ASN A 14 23.21 1.55 1.62
CA ASN A 14 23.66 1.42 0.22
C ASN A 14 23.38 0.01 -0.35
N SER A 15 23.53 -1.03 0.46
CA SER A 15 23.18 -2.42 0.10
C SER A 15 21.68 -2.65 -0.17
N ASN A 16 20.78 -2.06 0.61
CA ASN A 16 19.33 -2.13 0.36
C ASN A 16 18.91 -1.20 -0.79
N LEU A 17 19.58 -0.06 -0.94
CA LEU A 17 19.36 0.89 -2.01
C LEU A 17 19.76 0.31 -3.37
N GLU A 18 20.89 -0.41 -3.47
CA GLU A 18 21.27 -1.19 -4.66
C GLU A 18 20.29 -2.32 -4.97
N ARG A 19 19.72 -2.94 -3.92
CA ARG A 19 18.72 -4.01 -4.06
C ARG A 19 17.42 -3.51 -4.71
N PHE A 20 17.05 -2.26 -4.45
CA PHE A 20 15.94 -1.62 -5.14
C PHE A 20 16.42 -0.99 -6.45
N VAL A 21 17.41 -0.11 -6.47
CA VAL A 21 17.90 0.55 -7.71
C VAL A 21 19.38 0.24 -7.92
N PRO A 22 19.74 -0.65 -8.86
CA PRO A 22 21.15 -0.90 -9.17
C PRO A 22 21.79 0.34 -9.81
N GLY A 23 22.98 0.74 -9.33
CA GLY A 23 23.75 1.86 -9.89
C GLY A 23 23.17 3.25 -9.61
N ILE A 24 23.29 3.74 -8.38
CA ILE A 24 22.70 5.01 -7.91
C ILE A 24 23.56 6.22 -8.35
N THR A 25 23.96 6.27 -9.61
CA THR A 25 24.58 7.48 -10.19
C THR A 25 23.51 8.53 -10.53
N GLU A 26 22.25 8.12 -10.68
CA GLU A 26 21.11 8.99 -10.98
C GLU A 26 19.92 8.67 -10.05
N TYR A 27 19.49 9.66 -9.25
CA TYR A 27 18.35 9.52 -8.35
C TYR A 27 17.03 9.55 -9.14
N LYS A 28 16.40 8.38 -9.32
CA LYS A 28 15.09 8.20 -9.99
C LYS A 28 13.97 7.93 -8.98
N PRO A 29 13.38 8.97 -8.36
CA PRO A 29 12.42 8.83 -7.26
C PRO A 29 11.20 7.96 -7.60
N LYS A 30 10.70 8.00 -8.84
CA LYS A 30 9.58 7.14 -9.29
C LYS A 30 9.95 5.65 -9.33
N VAL A 31 11.16 5.30 -9.78
CA VAL A 31 11.62 3.91 -9.83
C VAL A 31 11.85 3.37 -8.42
N LEU A 32 12.43 4.19 -7.54
CA LEU A 32 12.60 3.84 -6.14
C LEU A 32 11.24 3.67 -5.44
N TRP A 33 10.30 4.57 -5.72
CA TRP A 33 8.91 4.49 -5.27
C TRP A 33 8.25 3.18 -5.69
N ASP A 34 8.24 2.89 -7.00
CA ASP A 34 7.61 1.69 -7.54
C ASP A 34 8.19 0.41 -6.92
N LYS A 35 9.48 0.40 -6.59
CA LYS A 35 10.16 -0.77 -6.01
C LYS A 35 9.96 -0.91 -4.51
N ILE A 36 10.02 0.17 -3.74
CA ILE A 36 9.65 0.19 -2.32
C ILE A 36 8.21 -0.29 -2.19
N PHE A 37 7.33 0.30 -3.00
CA PHE A 37 5.91 0.02 -2.98
C PHE A 37 5.60 -1.41 -3.46
N THR A 38 6.21 -1.87 -4.55
CA THR A 38 6.11 -3.27 -5.00
C THR A 38 6.62 -4.24 -3.94
N TYR A 39 7.71 -3.94 -3.24
CA TYR A 39 8.23 -4.82 -2.19
C TYR A 39 7.28 -4.93 -0.98
N PHE A 40 6.79 -3.80 -0.48
CA PHE A 40 5.85 -3.79 0.64
C PHE A 40 4.50 -4.42 0.28
N ALA A 41 4.12 -4.32 -0.98
CA ALA A 41 2.82 -4.75 -1.45
C ALA A 41 2.86 -6.08 -2.25
N ALA A 42 4.06 -6.67 -2.43
CA ALA A 42 4.26 -8.05 -2.90
C ALA A 42 3.94 -9.09 -1.82
N LYS A 43 3.83 -8.69 -0.54
CA LYS A 43 3.08 -9.47 0.44
C LYS A 43 1.62 -9.43 0.05
N THR A 44 1.14 -10.49 -0.59
CA THR A 44 -0.26 -10.65 -0.99
C THR A 44 -1.21 -10.42 0.19
N PHE A 45 -2.38 -9.83 -0.11
CA PHE A 45 -3.54 -9.98 0.77
C PHE A 45 -3.91 -11.46 0.74
N ASN A 46 -3.34 -12.24 1.65
CA ASN A 46 -3.64 -13.67 1.77
C ASN A 46 -5.00 -13.81 2.44
N GLU A 47 -5.87 -14.64 1.90
CA GLU A 47 -7.24 -14.79 2.37
C GLU A 47 -7.30 -15.17 3.87
N GLY A 48 -6.49 -16.14 4.29
CA GLY A 48 -6.40 -16.57 5.69
C GLY A 48 -5.65 -15.61 6.63
N GLU A 49 -5.02 -14.55 6.11
CA GLU A 49 -4.29 -13.55 6.92
C GLU A 49 -4.70 -12.11 6.56
N ILE A 50 -5.92 -11.92 6.04
CA ILE A 50 -6.34 -10.63 5.46
C ILE A 50 -6.19 -9.46 6.44
N GLU A 51 -6.53 -9.68 7.71
CA GLU A 51 -6.39 -8.68 8.78
C GLU A 51 -4.93 -8.28 9.02
N LYS A 52 -4.05 -9.27 9.09
CA LYS A 52 -2.61 -9.05 9.24
C LYS A 52 -2.03 -8.34 8.03
N SER A 53 -2.50 -8.66 6.82
CA SER A 53 -2.12 -7.97 5.59
C SER A 53 -2.63 -6.52 5.58
N MET A 54 -3.87 -6.26 6.01
CA MET A 54 -4.43 -4.91 6.13
C MET A 54 -3.63 -4.05 7.11
N ASN A 55 -3.35 -4.56 8.31
CA ASN A 55 -2.57 -3.84 9.33
C ASN A 55 -1.14 -3.56 8.84
N SER A 56 -0.51 -4.54 8.18
CA SER A 56 0.82 -4.37 7.60
C SER A 56 0.82 -3.32 6.49
N PHE A 57 -0.22 -3.32 5.65
CA PHE A 57 -0.36 -2.38 4.54
C PHE A 57 -0.63 -0.95 5.03
N GLN A 58 -1.50 -0.77 6.02
CA GLN A 58 -1.73 0.52 6.67
C GLN A 58 -0.44 1.05 7.31
N ALA A 59 0.29 0.23 8.07
CA ALA A 59 1.56 0.63 8.67
C ALA A 59 2.62 1.00 7.62
N ALA A 60 2.67 0.28 6.50
CA ALA A 60 3.56 0.61 5.39
C ALA A 60 3.16 1.93 4.72
N PHE A 61 1.86 2.17 4.52
CA PHE A 61 1.34 3.42 3.95
C PHE A 61 1.64 4.62 4.86
N CYS A 62 1.45 4.53 6.17
CA CYS A 62 1.80 5.61 7.10
C CYS A 62 3.29 5.99 7.00
N ARG A 63 4.18 4.98 7.00
CA ARG A 63 5.62 5.20 6.81
C ARG A 63 5.91 5.84 5.45
N LEU A 64 5.18 5.44 4.42
CA LEU A 64 5.35 5.95 3.07
C LEU A 64 4.96 7.44 2.98
N VAL A 65 3.84 7.84 3.59
CA VAL A 65 3.41 9.24 3.69
C VAL A 65 4.45 10.07 4.44
N GLU A 66 5.02 9.55 5.53
CA GLU A 66 6.06 10.25 6.30
C GLU A 66 7.32 10.57 5.49
N VAL A 67 7.70 9.70 4.53
CA VAL A 67 8.93 9.87 3.73
C VAL A 67 8.71 10.56 2.40
N SER A 68 7.45 10.76 2.00
CA SER A 68 7.07 11.24 0.67
C SER A 68 6.83 12.74 0.65
N SER A 69 7.77 13.52 1.15
CA SER A 69 7.64 14.99 1.22
C SER A 69 7.49 15.69 -0.13
N LYS A 70 7.74 14.97 -1.24
CA LYS A 70 7.62 15.46 -2.62
C LYS A 70 6.31 15.08 -3.31
N PHE A 71 5.46 14.27 -2.68
CA PHE A 71 4.19 13.83 -3.23
C PHE A 71 3.04 14.32 -2.36
N ASP A 72 1.95 14.77 -2.97
CA ASP A 72 0.75 15.15 -2.22
C ASP A 72 0.04 13.89 -1.69
N LYS A 73 -0.62 14.03 -0.54
CA LYS A 73 -1.28 12.91 0.16
C LYS A 73 -2.34 12.23 -0.71
N LYS A 74 -3.11 12.98 -1.51
CA LYS A 74 -4.19 12.42 -2.33
C LYS A 74 -3.67 11.50 -3.41
N SER A 75 -2.58 11.89 -4.09
CA SER A 75 -1.90 11.02 -5.05
C SER A 75 -1.39 9.73 -4.40
N LEU A 76 -0.86 9.83 -3.17
CA LEU A 76 -0.39 8.65 -2.43
C LEU A 76 -1.57 7.72 -2.06
N GLU A 77 -2.68 8.27 -1.60
CA GLU A 77 -3.90 7.53 -1.26
C GLU A 77 -4.48 6.81 -2.49
N ALA A 78 -4.63 7.52 -3.62
CA ALA A 78 -5.13 6.95 -4.86
C ALA A 78 -4.28 5.75 -5.35
N VAL A 79 -2.95 5.91 -5.37
CA VAL A 79 -2.02 4.84 -5.76
C VAL A 79 -2.11 3.66 -4.79
N ALA A 80 -2.19 3.93 -3.48
CA ALA A 80 -2.32 2.90 -2.46
C ALA A 80 -3.59 2.07 -2.64
N VAL A 81 -4.74 2.71 -2.82
CA VAL A 81 -6.03 2.04 -3.00
C VAL A 81 -6.07 1.22 -4.28
N ILE A 82 -5.67 1.79 -5.43
CA ILE A 82 -5.65 1.07 -6.72
C ILE A 82 -4.79 -0.20 -6.62
N PHE A 83 -3.64 -0.11 -5.95
CA PHE A 83 -2.77 -1.26 -5.79
C PHE A 83 -3.39 -2.32 -4.88
N ALA A 84 -3.95 -1.91 -3.74
CA ALA A 84 -4.61 -2.82 -2.82
C ALA A 84 -5.71 -3.60 -3.54
N LEU A 85 -6.58 -2.89 -4.28
CA LEU A 85 -7.66 -3.48 -5.08
C LEU A 85 -7.16 -4.51 -6.10
N LYS A 86 -6.04 -4.25 -6.77
CA LYS A 86 -5.43 -5.20 -7.72
C LYS A 86 -4.91 -6.48 -7.05
N ARG A 87 -4.61 -6.43 -5.75
CA ARG A 87 -3.99 -7.54 -4.99
C ARG A 87 -4.93 -8.26 -4.02
N LEU A 88 -6.16 -7.79 -3.87
CA LEU A 88 -7.15 -8.48 -3.04
C LEU A 88 -7.40 -9.91 -3.55
N PRO A 89 -7.77 -10.85 -2.67
CA PRO A 89 -8.27 -12.16 -3.07
C PRO A 89 -9.52 -12.06 -3.96
N MET A 90 -9.86 -13.17 -4.63
CA MET A 90 -11.05 -13.24 -5.48
C MET A 90 -12.36 -13.13 -4.71
N SER A 91 -12.38 -13.51 -3.42
CA SER A 91 -13.54 -13.33 -2.54
C SER A 91 -13.94 -11.87 -2.33
N PHE A 92 -13.03 -10.92 -2.59
CA PHE A 92 -13.27 -9.49 -2.53
C PHE A 92 -13.54 -8.88 -3.93
N SER A 93 -13.83 -9.69 -4.94
CA SER A 93 -14.05 -9.23 -6.33
C SER A 93 -15.21 -8.25 -6.46
N VAL A 94 -16.28 -8.41 -5.69
CA VAL A 94 -17.43 -7.49 -5.67
C VAL A 94 -17.01 -6.13 -5.12
N LEU A 95 -16.35 -6.08 -3.94
CA LEU A 95 -15.79 -4.85 -3.39
C LEU A 95 -14.87 -4.17 -4.41
N ARG A 96 -14.00 -4.96 -5.08
CA ARG A 96 -13.10 -4.45 -6.11
C ARG A 96 -13.84 -3.73 -7.23
N GLN A 97 -14.89 -4.34 -7.77
CA GLN A 97 -15.69 -3.76 -8.84
C GLN A 97 -16.42 -2.49 -8.38
N LEU A 98 -17.03 -2.51 -7.19
CA LEU A 98 -17.73 -1.36 -6.62
C LEU A 98 -16.79 -0.17 -6.41
N GLN A 99 -15.59 -0.40 -5.89
CA GLN A 99 -14.58 0.64 -5.69
C GLN A 99 -14.15 1.25 -7.04
N PHE A 100 -13.83 0.42 -8.05
CA PHE A 100 -13.46 0.94 -9.38
C PHE A 100 -14.61 1.70 -10.06
N ALA A 101 -15.86 1.26 -9.90
CA ALA A 101 -17.03 1.97 -10.42
C ALA A 101 -17.30 3.30 -9.71
N GLY A 102 -16.89 3.41 -8.44
CA GLY A 102 -17.06 4.60 -7.60
C GLY A 102 -15.99 5.68 -7.78
N PHE A 103 -14.90 5.40 -8.52
CA PHE A 103 -13.85 6.37 -8.79
C PHE A 103 -14.38 7.50 -9.69
N LYS A 104 -14.81 8.60 -9.06
CA LYS A 104 -15.07 9.90 -9.71
C LYS A 104 -14.02 10.90 -9.23
N ASP A 105 -13.61 11.78 -10.14
CA ASP A 105 -12.53 12.77 -10.01
C ASP A 105 -11.96 12.98 -8.58
N GLU A 106 -10.84 12.30 -8.33
CA GLU A 106 -9.82 12.60 -7.31
C GLU A 106 -10.14 12.40 -5.82
N ASN A 107 -11.34 11.98 -5.42
CA ASN A 107 -11.66 11.74 -4.01
C ASN A 107 -11.48 10.27 -3.58
N ILE A 108 -10.32 9.68 -3.90
CA ILE A 108 -9.96 8.35 -3.38
C ILE A 108 -9.32 8.52 -2.01
N SER A 109 -10.01 8.03 -0.97
CA SER A 109 -9.57 8.10 0.42
C SER A 109 -9.09 6.73 0.89
N PHE A 110 -7.86 6.68 1.40
CA PHE A 110 -7.27 5.43 1.90
C PHE A 110 -7.97 4.89 3.15
N ASP A 111 -8.36 5.78 4.07
CA ASP A 111 -9.04 5.40 5.30
C ASP A 111 -10.46 4.89 5.03
N ASP A 112 -11.17 5.50 4.07
CA ASP A 112 -12.49 5.03 3.65
C ASP A 112 -12.39 3.65 2.99
N PHE A 113 -11.38 3.44 2.13
CA PHE A 113 -11.09 2.13 1.56
C PHE A 113 -10.82 1.06 2.63
N LEU A 114 -10.01 1.36 3.66
CA LEU A 114 -9.74 0.41 4.74
C LEU A 114 -11.01 0.03 5.51
N ARG A 115 -11.89 1.01 5.76
CA ARG A 115 -13.18 0.77 6.42
C ARG A 115 -14.08 -0.13 5.58
N ASP A 116 -14.18 0.13 4.28
CA ASP A 116 -14.97 -0.69 3.36
C ASP A 116 -14.41 -2.12 3.27
N LEU A 117 -13.07 -2.26 3.26
CA LEU A 117 -12.40 -3.55 3.25
C LEU A 117 -12.65 -4.35 4.55
N GLU A 118 -12.72 -3.68 5.70
CA GLU A 118 -13.03 -4.32 6.98
C GLU A 118 -14.48 -4.82 7.03
N VAL A 119 -15.42 -4.04 6.49
CA VAL A 119 -16.83 -4.45 6.36
C VAL A 119 -16.94 -5.68 5.46
N GLU A 120 -16.27 -5.67 4.32
CA GLU A 120 -16.29 -6.80 3.39
C GLU A 120 -15.65 -8.05 3.99
N LYS A 121 -14.54 -7.92 4.72
CA LYS A 121 -13.92 -9.03 5.47
C LYS A 121 -14.93 -9.71 6.40
N LYS A 122 -15.70 -8.92 7.17
CA LYS A 122 -16.73 -9.44 8.09
C LYS A 122 -17.79 -10.22 7.30
N ARG A 123 -18.25 -9.68 6.18
CA ARG A 123 -19.21 -10.33 5.28
C ARG A 123 -18.70 -11.66 4.73
N THR A 124 -17.47 -11.70 4.23
CA THR A 124 -16.85 -12.93 3.69
C THR A 124 -16.64 -14.00 4.77
N THR A 125 -16.31 -13.59 6.01
CA THR A 125 -16.14 -14.51 7.14
C THR A 125 -17.46 -15.12 7.60
N THR A 126 -18.55 -14.35 7.58
CA THR A 126 -19.90 -14.84 7.94
C THR A 126 -20.49 -15.80 6.91
N LEU A 127 -20.11 -15.69 5.63
CA LEU A 127 -20.58 -16.60 4.57
C LEU A 127 -19.87 -17.97 4.56
N LEU A 128 -18.81 -18.13 5.35
CA LEU A 128 -18.01 -19.36 5.45
C LEU A 128 -18.25 -20.15 6.75
N LEU A 129 -19.14 -19.67 7.63
CA LEU A 129 -19.60 -20.33 8.86
C LEU A 129 -21.05 -20.82 8.70
#